data_AF-A0A3D2G3A2-F1
#
_entry.id   AF-A0A3D2G3A2-F1
#
_cell.length_a   1.000
_cell.length_b   1.000
_cell.length_c   1.000
_cell.angle_alpha   90.00
_cell.angle_beta   90.00
_cell.angle_gamma   90.00
#
_symmetry.space_group_name_H-M   'P 1'
#
loop_
_entity.id
_entity.type
_entity.pdbx_description
1 polymer ?
#
loop_
_entity_poly.entity_id
_entity_poly.type
_entity_poly.pdbx_seq_one_letter_code
_entity_poly.pdbx_strand_id
1 'polypeptide(L)' 'PRMERCAAVQIRTPEDHKGRWAEEFSQYREIRLELGCGKGRFTCEQALREPDVLLLALEKVPDAMVVAMERV' A
#
# COMPACT_ATOMS: atom_id res chain seq x y z
N PRO A 1 -10.82 -5.08 -15.33
CA PRO A 1 -11.44 -5.39 -14.03
C PRO A 1 -11.17 -4.31 -12.96
N ARG A 2 -11.94 -4.23 -11.85
CA ARG A 2 -11.83 -3.12 -10.87
C ARG A 2 -10.39 -2.90 -10.36
N MET A 3 -9.72 -3.96 -9.94
CA MET A 3 -8.37 -3.91 -9.37
C MET A 3 -7.30 -3.46 -10.38
N GLU A 4 -7.49 -3.77 -11.68
CA GLU A 4 -6.59 -3.30 -12.74
C GLU A 4 -6.63 -1.78 -12.90
N ARG A 5 -7.78 -1.14 -12.65
CA ARG A 5 -7.88 0.34 -12.68
C ARG A 5 -7.07 1.00 -11.58
N CYS A 6 -6.78 0.26 -10.51
CA CYS A 6 -5.97 0.71 -9.38
C CYS A 6 -4.54 0.15 -9.43
N ALA A 7 -4.05 -0.28 -10.61
CA ALA A 7 -2.72 -0.87 -10.75
C ALA A 7 -1.57 0.05 -10.29
N ALA A 8 -1.77 1.37 -10.30
CA ALA A 8 -0.78 2.35 -9.86
C ALA A 8 -0.39 2.23 -8.37
N VAL A 9 -1.26 1.63 -7.55
CA VAL A 9 -1.05 1.43 -6.11
C VAL A 9 -0.90 -0.06 -5.76
N GLN A 10 -0.70 -0.92 -6.75
CA GLN A 10 -0.57 -2.36 -6.57
C GLN A 10 0.85 -2.84 -6.82
N ILE A 11 1.51 -3.34 -5.78
CA ILE A 11 2.73 -4.14 -5.94
C ILE A 11 2.32 -5.60 -6.14
N ARG A 12 2.59 -6.14 -7.34
CA ARG A 12 2.21 -7.51 -7.72
C ARG A 12 3.27 -8.55 -7.38
N THR A 13 4.53 -8.14 -7.28
CA THR A 13 5.68 -9.01 -7.00
C THR A 13 6.45 -8.49 -5.79
N PRO A 14 5.85 -8.47 -4.58
CA PRO A 14 6.51 -7.99 -3.36
C PRO A 14 7.83 -8.73 -3.03
N GLU A 15 8.00 -9.95 -3.54
CA GLU A 15 9.22 -10.75 -3.45
C GLU A 15 10.42 -10.14 -4.16
N ASP A 16 10.21 -9.37 -5.24
CA ASP A 16 11.28 -8.72 -5.99
C ASP A 16 11.97 -7.64 -5.13
N HIS A 17 11.21 -7.04 -4.23
CA HIS A 17 11.64 -5.99 -3.32
C HIS A 17 12.28 -6.53 -2.02
N LYS A 18 12.33 -7.87 -1.84
CA LYS A 18 12.81 -8.50 -0.60
C LYS A 18 14.23 -8.05 -0.25
N GLY A 19 14.37 -7.45 0.93
CA GLY A 19 15.65 -6.94 1.44
C GLY A 19 16.08 -5.58 0.87
N ARG A 20 15.34 -5.01 -0.09
CA ARG A 20 15.69 -3.74 -0.76
C ARG A 20 14.61 -2.66 -0.70
N TRP A 21 13.49 -2.91 -0.03
CA TRP A 21 12.41 -1.91 0.14
C TRP A 21 12.92 -0.52 0.57
N ALA A 22 13.79 -0.44 1.59
CA ALA A 22 14.30 0.84 2.05
C ALA A 22 15.20 1.57 1.03
N GLU A 23 15.90 0.82 0.18
CA GLU A 23 16.76 1.36 -0.89
C GLU A 23 15.91 1.85 -2.06
N GLU A 24 14.99 1.01 -2.53
CA GLU A 24 14.14 1.28 -3.70
C GLU A 24 13.11 2.39 -3.43
N PHE A 25 12.71 2.57 -2.18
CA PHE A 25 11.79 3.62 -1.73
C PHE A 25 12.47 4.69 -0.87
N SER A 26 13.75 4.96 -1.13
CA SER A 26 14.59 5.89 -0.37
C SER A 26 14.12 7.36 -0.37
N GLN A 27 13.19 7.73 -1.26
CA GLN A 27 12.53 9.05 -1.24
C GLN A 27 11.59 9.24 -0.03
N TYR A 28 11.17 8.16 0.62
CA TYR A 28 10.36 8.20 1.83
C TYR A 28 11.26 8.12 3.07
N ARG A 29 10.91 8.87 4.11
CA ARG A 29 11.65 8.91 5.38
C ARG A 29 11.55 7.59 6.15
N GLU A 30 10.44 6.88 6.00
CA GLU A 30 10.11 5.67 6.76
C GLU A 30 9.19 4.77 5.94
N ILE A 31 9.27 3.46 6.18
CA ILE A 31 8.32 2.48 5.62
C ILE A 31 7.56 1.85 6.78
N ARG A 32 6.22 1.87 6.71
CA ARG A 32 5.33 1.25 7.69
C ARG A 32 4.42 0.23 7.01
N LEU A 33 4.19 -0.90 7.66
CA LEU A 33 3.34 -1.97 7.15
C LEU A 33 2.07 -2.09 8.00
N GLU A 34 0.92 -2.07 7.35
CA GLU A 34 -0.36 -2.44 7.94
C GLU A 34 -0.75 -3.85 7.49
N LEU A 35 -0.90 -4.76 8.45
CA LEU A 35 -1.38 -6.12 8.20
C LEU A 35 -2.89 -6.18 8.47
N GLY A 36 -3.66 -6.44 7.41
CA GLY A 36 -5.12 -6.44 7.47
C GLY A 36 -5.70 -5.03 7.41
N CYS A 37 -5.44 -4.30 6.30
CA CYS A 37 -5.95 -2.94 6.14
C CYS A 37 -7.47 -2.86 5.97
N GLY A 38 -8.15 -3.99 5.77
CA GLY A 38 -9.56 -4.04 5.47
C GLY A 38 -9.85 -3.20 4.24
N LYS A 39 -10.74 -2.21 4.40
CA LYS A 39 -11.09 -1.30 3.31
C LYS A 39 -10.14 -0.09 3.21
N GLY A 40 -9.04 -0.03 3.97
CA GLY A 40 -7.99 1.00 3.78
C GLY A 40 -8.26 2.36 4.40
N ARG A 41 -9.28 2.52 5.26
CA ARG A 41 -9.55 3.82 5.91
C ARG A 41 -8.34 4.30 6.72
N PHE A 42 -7.77 3.43 7.54
CA PHE A 42 -6.61 3.77 8.36
C PHE A 42 -5.40 4.10 7.47
N THR A 43 -5.03 3.20 6.54
CA THR A 43 -3.92 3.42 5.61
C THR A 43 -4.01 4.76 4.88
N CYS A 44 -5.15 5.06 4.25
CA CYS A 44 -5.33 6.27 3.46
C CYS A 44 -5.28 7.53 4.32
N GLU A 45 -5.93 7.52 5.49
CA GLU A 45 -5.89 8.66 6.41
C GLU A 45 -4.47 8.91 6.94
N GLN A 46 -3.68 7.87 7.21
CA GLN A 46 -2.28 8.02 7.62
C GLN A 46 -1.39 8.53 6.47
N ALA A 47 -1.57 8.01 5.25
CA ALA A 47 -0.80 8.45 4.08
C ALA A 47 -1.01 9.94 3.75
N LEU A 48 -2.24 10.44 3.95
CA LEU A 48 -2.55 11.87 3.81
C LEU A 48 -1.93 12.73 4.91
N ARG A 49 -1.81 12.21 6.13
CA ARG A 49 -1.23 12.93 7.28
C ARG A 49 0.30 12.98 7.23
N GLU A 50 0.93 11.92 6.72
CA GLU A 50 2.38 11.75 6.66
C GLU A 50 2.81 11.41 5.23
N PRO A 51 2.79 12.39 4.29
CA PRO A 51 3.08 12.14 2.87
C PRO A 51 4.54 11.76 2.61
N ASP A 52 5.43 11.93 3.59
CA ASP A 52 6.83 11.54 3.56
C ASP A 52 7.08 10.11 4.07
N VAL A 53 6.04 9.39 4.51
CA VAL A 53 6.09 7.99 4.95
C VAL A 53 5.46 7.08 3.92
N LEU A 54 6.15 6.02 3.52
CA LEU A 54 5.58 4.97 2.69
C LEU A 54 4.75 4.02 3.55
N LEU A 55 3.45 3.94 3.28
CA LEU A 55 2.55 2.95 3.88
C LEU A 55 2.31 1.80 2.92
N LEU A 56 2.75 0.61 3.33
CA LEU A 56 2.43 -0.65 2.68
C LEU A 56 1.21 -1.24 3.39
N ALA A 57 0.17 -1.56 2.64
CA ALA A 57 -1.04 -2.19 3.18
C ALA A 57 -1.20 -3.59 2.58
N LEU A 58 -1.37 -4.58 3.45
CA LEU A 58 -1.63 -5.96 3.08
C LEU A 58 -3.05 -6.34 3.50
N GLU A 59 -3.80 -6.97 2.60
CA GLU A 59 -5.13 -7.50 2.86
C GLU A 59 -5.30 -8.85 2.17
N LYS A 60 -5.90 -9.81 2.88
CA LYS A 60 -6.15 -11.15 2.36
C LYS A 60 -7.45 -11.21 1.56
N VAL A 61 -8.45 -10.41 1.92
CA VAL A 61 -9.78 -10.40 1.30
C VAL A 61 -9.77 -9.49 0.06
N PRO A 62 -9.84 -10.03 -1.17
CA PRO A 62 -9.72 -9.23 -2.39
C PRO A 62 -10.78 -8.13 -2.51
N ASP A 63 -11.99 -8.40 -2.04
CA ASP A 63 -13.10 -7.44 -2.05
C ASP A 63 -12.86 -6.24 -1.13
N ALA A 64 -12.17 -6.45 0.00
CA ALA A 64 -11.77 -5.37 0.88
C ALA A 64 -10.58 -4.59 0.27
N MET A 65 -9.60 -5.32 -0.29
CA MET A 65 -8.42 -4.76 -0.93
C MET A 65 -8.78 -3.83 -2.10
N VAL A 66 -9.68 -4.23 -3.01
CA VAL A 66 -10.08 -3.37 -4.13
C VAL A 66 -10.75 -2.08 -3.67
N VAL A 67 -11.51 -2.13 -2.56
CA VAL A 67 -12.13 -0.93 -1.97
C VAL A 67 -11.09 -0.05 -1.29
N ALA A 68 -10.02 -0.61 -0.71
CA ALA A 68 -8.89 0.16 -0.21
C ALA A 68 -8.15 0.87 -1.33
N MET A 69 -7.87 0.16 -2.43
CA MET A 69 -7.15 0.71 -3.58
C MET A 69 -7.93 1.81 -4.31
N GLU A 70 -9.27 1.72 -4.36
CA GLU A 70 -10.14 2.75 -4.96
C GLU A 70 -10.26 4.04 -4.12
N ARG A 71 -9.72 4.07 -2.90
CA ARG A 71 -9.74 5.28 -2.03
C ARG A 71 -8.56 6.23 -2.25
N VAL A 72 -7.53 5.76 -2.94
CA VAL A 72 -6.30 6.53 -3.21
C VAL A 72 -6.48 7.42 -4.43
#